data_AF-A0A947FE51-F1
#
_entry.id   AF-A0A947FE51-F1
#
_cell.length_a   1.000
_cell.length_b   1.000
_cell.length_c   1.000
_cell.angle_alpha   90.00
_cell.angle_beta   90.00
_cell.angle_gamma   90.00
#
_symmetry.space_group_name_H-M   'P 1'
#
loop_
_entity.id
_entity.type
_entity.pdbx_description
1 polymer ?
#
loop_
_entity_poly.entity_id
_entity_poly.type
_entity_poly.pdbx_seq_one_letter_code
_entity_poly.pdbx_strand_id
1 'polypeptide(L)'
;MIPTIAWQNDHVVMIDQRKLPFKESYVVCKTPAQVVDAIRKMVIRGAPAIGVAAAMGLALGARRIKSQNRVTFEKHFLRVCEQMAAARPTASNLFWAIEIMQEVLRQHPQASVEELRDLLRQQADAVLAKDQSINKAIGQNGLGVVPEGATVLTHCNAGALATAGYGTALG
;
A
#
# COMPACT_ATOMS: atom_id res chain seq x y z
N MET A 1 10.68 11.59 10.73
CA MET A 1 9.53 11.74 9.82
C MET A 1 8.56 10.62 10.12
N ILE A 2 7.29 10.92 10.34
CA ILE A 2 6.27 9.92 10.63
C ILE A 2 5.89 9.22 9.33
N PRO A 3 6.02 7.88 9.22
CA PRO A 3 5.63 7.16 8.02
C PRO A 3 4.11 7.14 7.87
N THR A 4 3.61 7.44 6.67
CA THR A 4 2.19 7.37 6.31
C THR A 4 1.59 6.00 6.59
N ILE A 5 2.38 4.96 6.35
CA ILE A 5 2.06 3.55 6.56
C ILE A 5 3.34 2.77 6.86
N ALA A 6 3.28 1.83 7.79
CA ALA A 6 4.38 0.96 8.15
C ALA A 6 3.89 -0.38 8.70
N TRP A 7 4.78 -1.36 8.72
CA TRP A 7 4.60 -2.54 9.53
C TRP A 7 4.99 -2.25 10.98
N GLN A 8 4.15 -2.65 11.91
CA GLN A 8 4.50 -2.73 13.32
C GLN A 8 4.21 -4.15 13.79
N ASN A 9 5.29 -4.91 14.01
CA ASN A 9 5.20 -6.36 14.18
C ASN A 9 4.40 -6.97 13.01
N ASP A 10 3.32 -7.65 13.36
CA ASP A 10 2.41 -8.36 12.47
C ASP A 10 1.19 -7.53 12.05
N HIS A 11 1.26 -6.21 12.15
CA HIS A 11 0.13 -5.31 11.87
C HIS A 11 0.53 -4.19 10.92
N VAL A 12 -0.44 -3.72 10.14
CA VAL A 12 -0.29 -2.52 9.32
C VAL A 12 -0.73 -1.33 10.14
N VAL A 13 0.14 -0.35 10.31
CA VAL A 13 -0.15 0.87 11.06
C VAL A 13 -0.07 2.05 10.10
N MET A 14 -1.09 2.90 10.11
CA MET A 14 -1.16 4.07 9.25
C MET A 14 -1.66 5.28 10.02
N ILE A 15 -1.18 6.45 9.63
CA ILE A 15 -1.63 7.73 10.20
C ILE A 15 -3.08 7.98 9.81
N ASP A 16 -3.90 8.46 10.76
CA ASP A 16 -5.29 8.84 10.52
C ASP A 16 -5.37 10.24 9.92
N GLN A 17 -5.26 10.32 8.59
CA GLN A 17 -5.23 11.59 7.85
C GLN A 17 -6.51 12.42 7.96
N ARG A 18 -7.58 11.89 8.56
CA ARG A 18 -8.85 12.61 8.77
C ARG A 18 -8.79 13.58 9.94
N LYS A 19 -7.83 13.37 10.85
CA LYS A 19 -7.67 14.15 12.07
C LYS A 19 -6.57 15.20 11.97
N LEU A 20 -5.75 15.15 10.92
CA LEU A 20 -4.76 16.17 10.63
C LEU A 20 -5.45 17.48 10.19
N PRO A 21 -4.85 18.65 10.47
CA PRO A 21 -3.58 18.83 11.21
C PRO A 21 -3.74 18.85 12.74
N PHE A 22 -4.97 18.84 13.26
CA PHE A 22 -5.24 19.11 14.67
C PHE A 22 -4.86 17.97 15.63
N LYS A 23 -4.84 16.73 15.13
CA LYS A 23 -4.48 15.57 15.94
C LYS A 23 -3.76 14.51 15.13
N GLU A 24 -2.56 14.19 15.57
CA GLU A 24 -1.83 13.02 15.13
C GLU A 24 -2.35 11.77 15.87
N SER A 25 -2.80 10.77 15.12
CA SER A 25 -3.19 9.47 15.68
C SER A 25 -3.06 8.38 14.62
N TYR A 26 -2.99 7.13 15.06
CA TYR A 26 -2.70 5.99 14.19
C TYR A 26 -3.80 4.93 14.29
N VAL A 27 -4.04 4.26 13.17
CA VAL A 27 -4.95 3.11 13.07
C VAL A 27 -4.12 1.86 12.87
N VAL A 28 -4.34 0.87 13.75
CA VAL A 28 -3.70 -0.45 13.68
C VAL A 28 -4.65 -1.43 12.99
N CYS A 29 -4.27 -1.92 11.83
CA CYS A 29 -5.00 -2.93 11.07
C CYS A 29 -4.37 -4.30 11.26
N LYS A 30 -5.14 -5.24 11.82
CA LYS A 30 -4.75 -6.64 12.06
C LYS A 30 -5.36 -7.62 11.04
N THR A 31 -6.23 -7.11 10.16
CA THR A 31 -6.99 -7.89 9.18
C THR A 31 -7.07 -7.14 7.84
N PRO A 32 -7.24 -7.85 6.71
CA PRO A 32 -7.49 -7.21 5.41
C PRO A 32 -8.77 -6.35 5.43
N ALA A 33 -9.81 -6.78 6.14
CA ALA A 33 -11.06 -6.02 6.27
C ALA A 33 -10.85 -4.64 6.92
N GLN A 34 -9.99 -4.56 7.94
CA GLN A 34 -9.64 -3.27 8.56
C GLN A 34 -8.87 -2.35 7.61
N VAL A 35 -8.02 -2.91 6.73
CA VAL A 35 -7.33 -2.13 5.69
C VAL A 35 -8.33 -1.61 4.64
N VAL A 36 -9.27 -2.47 4.19
CA VAL A 36 -10.37 -2.07 3.29
C VAL A 36 -11.16 -0.91 3.89
N ASP A 37 -11.53 -1.02 5.16
CA ASP A 37 -12.23 0.03 5.90
C ASP A 37 -11.40 1.31 6.01
N ALA A 38 -10.10 1.21 6.26
CA ALA A 38 -9.21 2.35 6.36
C ALA A 38 -9.09 3.09 5.01
N ILE A 39 -8.99 2.37 3.89
CA ILE A 39 -8.98 2.93 2.54
C ILE A 39 -10.34 3.59 2.22
N ARG A 40 -11.45 2.90 2.50
CA ARG A 40 -12.80 3.39 2.23
C ARG A 40 -13.16 4.63 3.04
N LYS A 41 -12.79 4.65 4.32
CA LYS A 41 -13.03 5.79 5.22
C LYS A 41 -12.01 6.91 5.05
N MET A 42 -11.04 6.78 4.14
CA MET A 42 -9.97 7.74 3.90
C MET A 42 -9.09 8.01 5.14
N VAL A 43 -8.90 7.00 5.99
CA VAL A 43 -7.83 7.01 7.01
C VAL A 43 -6.48 7.15 6.29
N ILE A 44 -6.29 6.34 5.24
CA ILE A 44 -5.20 6.49 4.28
C ILE A 44 -5.77 6.89 2.91
N ARG A 45 -5.12 7.84 2.26
CA ARG A 45 -5.51 8.40 0.95
C ARG A 45 -4.29 8.87 0.18
N GLY A 46 -4.49 9.16 -1.10
CA GLY A 46 -3.41 9.32 -2.08
C GLY A 46 -3.23 8.03 -2.88
N ALA A 47 -3.17 8.11 -4.20
CA ALA A 47 -3.19 6.91 -5.04
C ALA A 47 -2.03 5.96 -4.72
N PRO A 48 -0.77 6.44 -4.58
CA PRO A 48 0.33 5.55 -4.23
C PRO A 48 0.20 4.96 -2.82
N ALA A 49 -0.17 5.74 -1.81
CA ALA A 49 -0.41 5.23 -0.45
C ALA A 49 -1.51 4.17 -0.39
N ILE A 50 -2.57 4.30 -1.20
CA ILE A 50 -3.64 3.28 -1.32
C ILE A 50 -3.09 1.98 -1.91
N GLY A 51 -2.24 2.06 -2.94
CA GLY A 51 -1.61 0.86 -3.52
C GLY A 51 -0.74 0.12 -2.50
N VAL A 52 0.08 0.85 -1.75
CA VAL A 52 0.91 0.28 -0.68
C VAL A 52 0.04 -0.36 0.41
N ALA A 53 -1.01 0.33 0.89
CA ALA A 53 -1.94 -0.23 1.86
C ALA A 53 -2.61 -1.50 1.36
N ALA A 54 -3.01 -1.53 0.08
CA ALA A 54 -3.62 -2.70 -0.52
C ALA A 54 -2.67 -3.90 -0.50
N ALA A 55 -1.42 -3.74 -0.95
CA ALA A 55 -0.43 -4.81 -0.95
C ALA A 55 -0.19 -5.35 0.47
N MET A 56 -0.01 -4.47 1.46
CA MET A 56 0.17 -4.86 2.85
C MET A 56 -1.09 -5.54 3.43
N GLY A 57 -2.28 -5.07 3.07
CA GLY A 57 -3.56 -5.70 3.44
C GLY A 57 -3.74 -7.10 2.85
N LEU A 58 -3.30 -7.32 1.61
CA LEU A 58 -3.31 -8.63 0.98
C LEU A 58 -2.32 -9.59 1.64
N ALA A 59 -1.12 -9.13 1.98
CA ALA A 59 -0.15 -9.93 2.74
C ALA A 59 -0.70 -10.32 4.13
N LEU A 60 -1.40 -9.40 4.83
CA LEU A 60 -2.14 -9.74 6.05
C LEU A 60 -3.21 -10.80 5.82
N GLY A 61 -3.94 -10.71 4.70
CA GLY A 61 -4.95 -11.69 4.31
C GLY A 61 -4.36 -13.07 4.08
N ALA A 62 -3.30 -13.16 3.27
CA ALA A 62 -2.58 -14.39 2.96
C ALA A 62 -2.14 -15.13 4.24
N ARG A 63 -1.51 -14.42 5.17
CA ARG A 63 -1.05 -15.00 6.44
C ARG A 63 -2.20 -15.56 7.30
N ARG A 64 -3.40 -15.00 7.20
CA ARG A 64 -4.57 -15.45 7.99
C ARG A 64 -5.28 -16.67 7.41
N ILE A 65 -4.97 -17.06 6.17
CA ILE A 65 -5.54 -18.26 5.55
C ILE A 65 -4.90 -19.48 6.21
N LYS A 66 -5.71 -20.33 6.85
CA LYS A 66 -5.23 -21.50 7.62
C LYS A 66 -4.96 -22.75 6.78
N SER A 67 -5.50 -22.83 5.57
CA SER A 67 -5.31 -23.99 4.69
C SER A 67 -3.86 -24.10 4.25
N GLN A 68 -3.30 -25.32 4.29
CA GLN A 68 -2.02 -25.67 3.67
C GLN A 68 -2.18 -26.31 2.28
N ASN A 69 -3.42 -26.63 1.90
CA ASN A 69 -3.70 -26.99 0.52
C ASN A 69 -3.63 -25.74 -0.36
N ARG A 70 -2.74 -25.77 -1.36
CA ARG A 70 -2.47 -24.65 -2.27
C ARG A 70 -3.72 -24.15 -3.01
N VAL A 71 -4.49 -25.04 -3.64
CA VAL A 71 -5.70 -24.66 -4.39
C VAL A 71 -6.70 -23.92 -3.50
N THR A 72 -6.88 -24.42 -2.28
CA THR A 72 -7.76 -23.80 -1.28
C THR A 72 -7.20 -22.46 -0.81
N PHE A 73 -5.88 -22.36 -0.61
CA PHE A 73 -5.22 -21.12 -0.26
C PHE A 73 -5.40 -20.04 -1.34
N GLU A 74 -5.12 -20.37 -2.61
CA GLU A 74 -5.26 -19.44 -3.73
C GLU A 74 -6.71 -18.95 -3.86
N LYS A 75 -7.70 -19.85 -3.76
CA LYS A 75 -9.12 -19.48 -3.77
C LYS A 75 -9.46 -18.47 -2.67
N HIS A 76 -8.99 -18.70 -1.45
CA HIS A 76 -9.23 -17.76 -0.35
C HIS A 76 -8.48 -16.44 -0.55
N PHE A 77 -7.26 -16.47 -1.07
CA PHE A 77 -6.47 -15.29 -1.35
C PHE A 77 -7.15 -14.41 -2.42
N LEU A 78 -7.61 -15.00 -3.51
CA LEU A 78 -8.37 -14.30 -4.55
C LEU A 78 -9.64 -13.66 -3.99
N ARG A 79 -10.33 -14.32 -3.04
CA ARG A 79 -11.48 -13.71 -2.36
C ARG A 79 -11.09 -12.48 -1.52
N VAL A 80 -9.90 -12.48 -0.91
CA VAL A 80 -9.37 -11.28 -0.22
C VAL A 80 -9.05 -10.18 -1.23
N CYS A 81 -8.50 -10.52 -2.40
CA CYS A 81 -8.27 -9.57 -3.50
C CYS A 81 -9.58 -8.90 -3.96
N GLU A 82 -10.66 -9.66 -4.13
CA GLU A 82 -11.98 -9.12 -4.48
C GLU A 82 -12.50 -8.15 -3.42
N GLN A 83 -12.36 -8.50 -2.13
CA GLN A 83 -12.73 -7.61 -1.03
C GLN A 83 -11.91 -6.32 -1.04
N MET A 84 -10.61 -6.42 -1.35
CA MET A 84 -9.71 -5.26 -1.46
C MET A 84 -10.12 -4.35 -2.63
N ALA A 85 -10.44 -4.92 -3.79
CA ALA A 85 -10.89 -4.17 -4.97
C ALA A 85 -12.16 -3.33 -4.69
N ALA A 86 -13.05 -3.82 -3.84
CA ALA A 86 -14.27 -3.12 -3.43
C ALA A 86 -14.03 -1.96 -2.45
N ALA A 87 -12.80 -1.71 -2.02
CA ALA A 87 -12.49 -0.58 -1.12
C ALA A 87 -12.77 0.76 -1.81
N ARG A 88 -12.22 0.96 -3.02
CA ARG A 88 -12.39 2.16 -3.86
C ARG A 88 -12.25 1.81 -5.35
N PRO A 89 -13.36 1.53 -6.07
CA PRO A 89 -13.35 0.97 -7.43
C PRO A 89 -12.69 1.80 -8.53
N THR A 90 -12.37 3.06 -8.27
CA THR A 90 -11.71 3.98 -9.22
C THR A 90 -10.22 4.20 -8.93
N ALA A 91 -9.68 3.60 -7.85
CA ALA A 91 -8.29 3.80 -7.46
C ALA A 91 -7.36 2.90 -8.30
N SER A 92 -6.80 3.39 -9.41
CA SER A 92 -5.93 2.59 -10.28
C SER A 92 -4.78 1.88 -9.54
N ASN A 93 -4.08 2.58 -8.63
CA ASN A 93 -3.00 2.00 -7.82
C ASN A 93 -3.45 0.87 -6.87
N LEU A 94 -4.74 0.83 -6.48
CA LEU A 94 -5.31 -0.29 -5.72
C LEU A 94 -5.29 -1.57 -6.58
N PHE A 95 -5.78 -1.47 -7.82
CA PHE A 95 -5.84 -2.59 -8.76
C PHE A 95 -4.45 -3.02 -9.23
N TRP A 96 -3.55 -2.08 -9.48
CA TRP A 96 -2.14 -2.37 -9.75
C TRP A 96 -1.49 -3.19 -8.63
N ALA A 97 -1.72 -2.81 -7.37
CA ALA A 97 -1.20 -3.56 -6.22
C ALA A 97 -1.83 -4.95 -6.11
N ILE A 98 -3.15 -5.08 -6.35
CA ILE A 98 -3.82 -6.38 -6.38
C ILE A 98 -3.20 -7.29 -7.45
N GLU A 99 -2.99 -6.76 -8.65
CA GLU A 99 -2.44 -7.52 -9.78
C GLU A 99 -1.03 -8.04 -9.48
N ILE A 100 -0.15 -7.17 -8.99
CA ILE A 100 1.22 -7.57 -8.61
C ILE A 100 1.21 -8.63 -7.50
N MET A 101 0.29 -8.53 -6.55
CA MET A 101 0.21 -9.52 -5.48
C MET A 101 -0.35 -10.86 -5.99
N GLN A 102 -1.26 -10.87 -6.95
CA GLN A 102 -1.71 -12.11 -7.62
C GLN A 102 -0.61 -12.72 -8.49
N GLU A 103 0.22 -11.89 -9.12
CA GLU A 103 1.33 -12.34 -9.94
C GLU A 103 2.34 -13.19 -9.15
N VAL A 104 2.52 -12.94 -7.85
CA VAL A 104 3.36 -13.77 -6.98
C VAL A 104 2.95 -15.25 -7.04
N LEU A 105 1.65 -15.55 -7.02
CA LEU A 105 1.14 -16.93 -7.09
C LEU A 105 1.47 -17.56 -8.45
N ARG A 106 1.34 -16.78 -9.53
CA ARG A 106 1.56 -17.21 -10.91
C ARG A 106 3.05 -17.46 -11.21
N GLN A 107 3.93 -16.63 -10.66
CA GLN A 107 5.39 -16.76 -10.83
C GLN A 107 5.99 -17.90 -10.01
N HIS A 108 5.27 -18.37 -8.98
CA HIS A 108 5.75 -19.43 -8.09
C HIS A 108 4.80 -20.63 -8.09
N PRO A 109 4.63 -21.33 -9.24
CA PRO A 109 3.65 -22.41 -9.41
C PRO A 109 3.93 -23.67 -8.55
N GLN A 110 5.14 -23.79 -7.99
CA GLN A 110 5.55 -24.93 -7.17
C GLN A 110 5.80 -24.59 -5.70
N ALA A 111 5.66 -23.31 -5.31
CA ALA A 111 5.81 -22.91 -3.90
C ALA A 111 4.72 -23.54 -3.02
N SER A 112 5.13 -23.94 -1.82
CA SER A 112 4.27 -24.29 -0.70
C SER A 112 3.46 -23.07 -0.22
N VAL A 113 2.45 -23.31 0.61
CA VAL A 113 1.63 -22.22 1.15
C VAL A 113 2.44 -21.34 2.09
N GLU A 114 3.34 -21.91 2.90
CA GLU A 114 4.29 -21.18 3.73
C GLU A 114 5.15 -20.25 2.90
N GLU A 115 5.79 -20.76 1.83
CA GLU A 115 6.62 -19.94 0.94
C GLU A 115 5.79 -18.84 0.27
N LEU A 116 4.55 -19.12 -0.14
CA LEU A 116 3.67 -18.10 -0.71
C LEU A 116 3.32 -16.98 0.30
N ARG A 117 3.11 -17.30 1.58
CA ARG A 117 2.87 -16.27 2.61
C ARG A 117 4.09 -15.35 2.74
N ASP A 118 5.29 -15.91 2.73
CA ASP A 118 6.54 -15.15 2.84
C ASP A 118 6.80 -14.32 1.60
N LEU A 119 6.62 -14.88 0.40
CA LEU A 119 6.76 -14.18 -0.88
C LEU A 119 5.76 -13.02 -1.00
N LEU A 120 4.50 -13.22 -0.59
CA LEU A 120 3.50 -12.15 -0.58
C LEU A 120 3.86 -11.05 0.43
N ARG A 121 4.45 -11.40 1.57
CA ARG A 121 4.96 -10.40 2.52
C ARG A 121 6.12 -9.61 1.91
N GLN A 122 7.10 -10.30 1.34
CA GLN A 122 8.24 -9.67 0.68
C GLN A 122 7.79 -8.77 -0.48
N GLN A 123 6.78 -9.18 -1.24
CA GLN A 123 6.24 -8.38 -2.33
C GLN A 123 5.56 -7.09 -1.81
N ALA A 124 4.83 -7.16 -0.69
CA ALA A 124 4.27 -5.96 -0.07
C ALA A 124 5.38 -5.00 0.43
N ASP A 125 6.46 -5.54 1.01
CA ASP A 125 7.64 -4.77 1.42
C ASP A 125 8.35 -4.14 0.21
N ALA A 126 8.45 -4.88 -0.90
CA ALA A 126 9.00 -4.38 -2.15
C ALA A 126 8.14 -3.26 -2.77
N VAL A 127 6.81 -3.36 -2.71
CA VAL A 127 5.90 -2.30 -3.16
C VAL A 127 6.11 -1.01 -2.37
N LEU A 128 6.23 -1.10 -1.04
CA LEU A 128 6.54 0.03 -0.17
C LEU A 128 7.88 0.68 -0.53
N ALA A 129 8.95 -0.12 -0.63
CA ALA A 129 10.29 0.36 -0.95
C ALA A 129 10.37 0.96 -2.37
N LYS A 130 9.69 0.33 -3.34
CA LYS A 130 9.60 0.80 -4.72
C LYS A 130 8.94 2.18 -4.78
N ASP A 131 7.82 2.39 -4.08
CA ASP A 131 7.15 3.69 -4.02
C ASP A 131 8.08 4.78 -3.49
N GLN A 132 8.80 4.52 -2.40
CA GLN A 132 9.77 5.47 -1.83
C GLN A 132 10.90 5.79 -2.83
N SER A 133 11.39 4.78 -3.55
CA SER A 133 12.44 4.97 -4.56
C SER A 133 11.95 5.80 -5.76
N ILE A 134 10.72 5.55 -6.24
CA ILE A 134 10.09 6.29 -7.33
C ILE A 134 9.89 7.76 -6.93
N ASN A 135 9.38 8.03 -5.74
CA ASN A 135 9.14 9.39 -5.26
C ASN A 135 10.43 10.20 -5.12
N LYS A 136 11.50 9.59 -4.59
CA LYS A 136 12.84 10.20 -4.55
C LYS A 136 13.34 10.55 -5.96
N ALA A 137 13.18 9.62 -6.90
CA ALA A 137 13.60 9.84 -8.28
C ALA A 137 12.76 10.95 -8.94
N ILE A 138 11.45 11.01 -8.69
CA ILE A 138 10.58 12.09 -9.20
C ILE A 138 11.09 13.45 -8.70
N GLY A 139 11.34 13.61 -7.40
CA GLY A 139 11.85 14.87 -6.85
C GLY A 139 13.21 15.27 -7.42
N GLN A 140 14.15 14.31 -7.54
CA GLN A 140 15.47 14.55 -8.12
C GLN A 140 15.41 14.98 -9.59
N ASN A 141 14.57 14.33 -10.40
CA ASN A 141 14.39 14.69 -11.81
C ASN A 141 13.61 16.01 -11.95
N GLY A 142 12.64 16.26 -11.07
CA GLY A 142 11.86 17.50 -11.04
C GLY A 142 12.69 18.73 -10.68
N LEU A 143 13.66 18.59 -9.78
CA LEU A 143 14.55 19.69 -9.38
C LEU A 143 15.30 20.31 -10.57
N GLY A 144 15.68 19.50 -11.57
CA GLY A 144 16.38 19.96 -12.76
C GLY A 144 15.57 20.88 -13.69
N VAL A 145 14.24 20.93 -13.52
CA VAL A 145 13.34 21.76 -14.37
C VAL A 145 12.68 22.90 -13.60
N VAL A 146 12.87 22.98 -12.27
CA VAL A 146 12.34 24.07 -11.45
C VAL A 146 13.39 25.16 -11.31
N PRO A 147 13.14 26.39 -11.80
CA PRO A 147 14.08 27.49 -11.65
C PRO A 147 14.33 27.84 -10.17
N GLU A 148 15.54 28.29 -9.87
CA GLU A 148 15.86 28.83 -8.54
C GLU A 148 14.95 30.02 -8.20
N GLY A 149 14.40 30.04 -6.99
CA GLY A 149 13.47 31.08 -6.52
C GLY A 149 12.05 31.00 -7.10
N ALA A 150 11.72 29.95 -7.87
CA ALA A 150 10.36 29.78 -8.40
C ALA A 150 9.30 29.65 -7.30
N THR A 151 8.13 30.24 -7.54
CA THR A 151 6.93 29.98 -6.74
C THR A 151 6.13 28.87 -7.41
N VAL A 152 5.93 27.76 -6.71
CA VAL A 152 5.21 26.59 -7.24
C VAL A 152 3.75 26.62 -6.79
N LEU A 153 2.82 26.69 -7.74
CA LEU A 153 1.39 26.45 -7.48
C LEU A 153 1.10 24.95 -7.58
N THR A 154 0.42 24.39 -6.58
CA THR A 154 0.00 22.98 -6.55
C THR A 154 -1.43 22.87 -6.04
N HIS A 155 -2.05 21.70 -6.23
CA HIS A 155 -3.41 21.41 -5.80
C HIS A 155 -3.48 20.05 -5.11
N CYS A 156 -4.37 19.93 -4.12
CA CYS A 156 -4.50 18.77 -3.25
C CYS A 156 -3.22 18.52 -2.41
N ASN A 157 -3.04 17.28 -1.94
CA ASN A 157 -1.84 16.82 -1.26
C ASN A 157 -1.24 15.66 -2.05
N ALA A 158 -0.07 15.90 -2.66
CA ALA A 158 0.74 14.92 -3.38
C ALA A 158 2.12 14.75 -2.71
N GLY A 159 2.20 15.03 -1.41
CA GLY A 159 3.42 14.88 -0.59
C GLY A 159 3.51 13.52 0.09
N ALA A 160 4.39 13.42 1.09
CA ALA A 160 4.66 12.18 1.82
C ALA A 160 3.39 11.48 2.36
N LEU A 161 2.37 12.24 2.78
CA LEU A 161 1.09 11.69 3.26
C LEU A 161 0.26 10.99 2.17
N ALA A 162 0.47 11.32 0.89
CA ALA A 162 -0.24 10.70 -0.23
C ALA A 162 0.48 9.47 -0.79
N THR A 163 1.67 9.18 -0.30
CA THR A 163 2.58 8.12 -0.78
C THR A 163 3.16 7.33 0.40
N ALA A 164 4.15 6.47 0.15
CA ALA A 164 4.95 5.83 1.20
C ALA A 164 6.03 6.75 1.81
N GLY A 165 6.06 8.02 1.43
CA GLY A 165 7.06 9.00 1.84
C GLY A 165 7.52 9.88 0.67
N TYR A 166 8.21 10.98 0.99
CA TYR A 166 8.63 12.03 0.06
C TYR A 166 7.44 12.74 -0.61
N GLY A 167 6.83 12.11 -1.61
CA GLY A 167 5.77 12.69 -2.42
C GLY A 167 6.10 12.64 -3.91
N THR A 168 5.16 13.08 -4.74
CA THR A 168 5.36 13.24 -6.18
C THR A 168 5.56 14.71 -6.51
N ALA A 169 4.48 15.50 -6.62
CA ALA A 169 4.58 16.93 -6.94
C ALA A 169 5.15 17.77 -5.78
N LEU A 170 5.11 17.24 -4.55
CA LEU A 170 5.66 17.88 -3.34
C LEU A 170 6.94 17.17 -2.83
N GLY A 171 7.47 16.19 -3.56
CA GLY A 171 8.66 15.42 -3.20
C GLY A 171 9.92 16.02 -3.80
#